data_AF-A0A5J5RN14-F1
#
_entry.id   AF-A0A5J5RN14-F1
#
_cell.length_a   1.000
_cell.length_b   1.000
_cell.length_c   1.000
_cell.angle_alpha   90.00
_cell.angle_beta   90.00
_cell.angle_gamma   90.00
#
_symmetry.space_group_name_H-M   'P 1'
#
loop_
_entity.id
_entity.type
_entity.pdbx_description
1 polymer ?
#
loop_
_entity_poly.entity_id
_entity_poly.type
_entity_poly.pdbx_seq_one_letter_code
_entity_poly.pdbx_strand_id
1 'polypeptide(L)'
;FQKIQGQRITILGDLVLKDKIFVYDLLNQRIGWTNYDCSMSVNVSTNINTGRTEFVNAGQMSNDGSSRDQIRGMLALLLPIIMLTGLLFL
;
A
#
# COMPACT_ATOMS: atom_id res chain seq x y z
N PHE A 1 -6.33 8.25 9.08
CA PHE A 1 -5.22 7.36 8.68
C PHE A 1 -5.59 5.95 9.09
N GLN A 2 -5.37 4.95 8.24
CA GLN A 2 -5.69 3.56 8.55
C GLN A 2 -4.49 2.67 8.26
N LYS A 3 -4.08 1.87 9.24
CA LYS A 3 -3.04 0.87 9.08
C LYS A 3 -3.70 -0.50 8.94
N ILE A 4 -3.35 -1.25 7.88
CA ILE A 4 -3.85 -2.62 7.72
C ILE A 4 -2.96 -3.55 8.53
N GLN A 5 -3.52 -4.21 9.54
CA GLN A 5 -2.74 -5.12 10.39
C GLN A 5 -2.25 -6.33 9.57
N GLY A 6 -1.00 -6.73 9.76
CA GLY A 6 -0.36 -7.79 8.97
C GLY A 6 0.20 -7.34 7.61
N GLN A 7 -0.13 -6.14 7.14
CA GLN A 7 0.46 -5.53 5.95
C GLN A 7 1.31 -4.31 6.34
N ARG A 8 2.42 -4.07 5.65
CA ARG A 8 3.22 -2.81 5.82
C ARG A 8 2.59 -1.66 5.02
N ILE A 9 1.26 -1.56 5.04
CA ILE A 9 0.48 -0.61 4.25
C ILE A 9 -0.25 0.34 5.19
N THR A 10 -0.17 1.63 4.88
CA THR A 10 -0.91 2.70 5.56
C THR A 10 -1.69 3.49 4.53
N ILE A 11 -2.99 3.60 4.74
CA ILE A 11 -3.91 4.37 3.89
C ILE A 11 -4.05 5.78 4.48
N LEU A 12 -3.70 6.76 3.66
CA LEU A 12 -3.88 8.18 3.92
C LEU A 12 -5.11 8.66 3.17
N GLY A 13 -6.23 8.76 3.89
CA GLY A 13 -7.52 9.19 3.34
C GLY A 13 -7.65 10.71 3.22
N ASP A 14 -8.85 11.11 2.80
CA ASP A 14 -9.35 12.49 2.66
C ASP A 14 -8.86 13.49 3.71
N LEU A 15 -8.84 13.14 5.01
CA LEU A 15 -8.40 14.02 6.08
C LEU A 15 -6.95 14.49 5.93
N VAL A 16 -6.07 13.63 5.42
CA VAL A 16 -4.65 13.96 5.18
C VAL A 16 -4.48 14.68 3.85
N LEU A 17 -5.34 14.37 2.88
CA LEU A 17 -5.29 14.92 1.53
C LEU A 17 -5.90 16.32 1.43
N LYS A 18 -6.76 16.69 2.38
CA LYS A 18 -7.46 17.97 2.41
C LYS A 18 -6.47 19.16 2.46
N ASP A 19 -6.83 20.24 1.75
CA ASP A 19 -6.12 21.53 1.73
C ASP A 19 -4.67 21.41 1.26
N LYS A 20 -4.41 20.48 0.32
CA LYS A 20 -3.09 20.25 -0.28
C LYS A 20 -3.19 20.00 -1.77
N ILE A 21 -2.18 20.47 -2.49
CA ILE A 21 -1.89 20.02 -3.86
C ILE A 21 -0.86 18.90 -3.77
N PHE A 22 -1.15 17.76 -4.38
CA PHE A 22 -0.23 16.63 -4.53
C PHE A 22 0.35 16.58 -5.94
N VAL A 23 1.65 16.33 -6.03
CA VAL A 23 2.38 16.18 -7.29
C VAL A 23 3.00 14.80 -7.34
N TYR A 24 2.65 14.04 -8.38
CA TYR A 24 3.25 12.74 -8.68
C TYR A 24 4.34 12.95 -9.73
N ASP A 25 5.60 12.98 -9.29
CA ASP A 25 6.73 12.96 -10.23
C ASP A 25 7.03 11.50 -10.57
N LEU A 26 6.43 11.02 -11.66
CA LEU A 26 6.56 9.64 -12.13
C LEU A 26 7.99 9.32 -12.58
N LEU A 27 8.70 10.29 -13.16
CA LEU A 27 10.08 10.09 -13.65
C LEU A 27 11.02 9.80 -12.49
N ASN A 28 10.84 10.51 -11.38
CA ASN A 28 11.70 10.39 -10.20
C ASN A 28 11.06 9.53 -9.10
N GLN A 29 9.89 8.93 -9.36
CA GLN A 29 9.16 8.06 -8.43
C GLN A 29 8.97 8.70 -7.05
N ARG A 30 8.67 10.00 -7.01
CA ARG A 30 8.46 10.75 -5.76
C ARG A 30 7.13 11.46 -5.75
N ILE A 31 6.62 11.62 -4.54
CA ILE A 31 5.37 12.34 -4.28
C ILE A 31 5.73 13.59 -3.48
N GLY A 32 5.34 14.74 -4.00
CA GLY A 32 5.43 16.02 -3.29
C GLY A 32 4.05 16.52 -2.91
N TRP A 33 3.97 17.35 -1.88
CA TRP A 33 2.75 18.08 -1.55
C TRP A 33 3.07 19.44 -0.98
N THR A 34 2.13 20.37 -1.13
CA THR A 34 2.17 21.68 -0.47
C THR A 34 0.77 22.03 0.01
N ASN A 35 0.68 22.85 1.08
CA ASN A 35 -0.60 23.36 1.52
C ASN A 35 -1.18 24.30 0.46
N TYR A 36 -2.49 24.23 0.26
CA TYR A 36 -3.20 25.03 -0.72
C TYR A 36 -4.61 25.33 -0.22
N ASP A 37 -5.04 26.57 -0.41
CA ASP A 37 -6.42 26.96 -0.16
C ASP A 37 -7.30 26.51 -1.33
N CYS A 38 -8.06 25.43 -1.13
CA CYS A 38 -8.93 24.86 -2.14
C CYS A 38 -10.12 25.76 -2.55
N SER A 39 -10.31 26.92 -1.91
CA SER A 39 -11.25 27.95 -2.40
C SER A 39 -10.66 28.81 -3.52
N MET A 40 -9.34 28.80 -3.69
CA MET A 40 -8.64 29.52 -4.75
C MET A 40 -8.52 28.67 -6.03
N SER A 41 -8.56 29.30 -7.20
CA SER A 41 -8.35 28.61 -8.48
C SER A 41 -6.87 28.30 -8.75
N VAL A 42 -6.60 27.11 -9.27
CA VAL A 42 -5.26 26.71 -9.72
C VAL A 42 -5.10 27.10 -11.18
N ASN A 43 -4.12 27.94 -11.49
CA ASN A 43 -3.80 28.28 -12.87
C ASN A 43 -2.86 27.24 -13.46
N VAL A 44 -3.30 26.52 -14.50
CA VAL A 44 -2.54 25.42 -15.10
C VAL A 44 -2.12 25.82 -16.51
N SER A 45 -0.82 25.94 -16.73
CA SER A 45 -0.24 26.02 -18.08
C SER A 45 0.42 24.69 -18.41
N THR A 46 -0.08 24.02 -19.43
CA THR A 46 0.51 22.79 -19.94
C THR A 46 1.32 23.12 -21.20
N ASN A 47 2.56 22.64 -21.26
CA ASN A 47 3.34 22.67 -22.50
C ASN A 47 2.83 21.53 -23.40
N ILE A 48 1.67 21.75 -24.03
CA ILE A 48 0.99 20.73 -24.83
C ILE A 48 1.60 20.73 -26.23
N ASN A 49 2.47 19.76 -26.52
CA ASN A 49 2.51 19.21 -27.88
C ASN A 49 1.22 18.41 -28.06
N THR A 50 0.23 19.03 -28.70
CA THR A 50 -1.15 18.55 -28.92
C THR A 50 -1.19 17.10 -29.37
N GLY A 51 -1.65 16.17 -28.52
CA GLY A 51 -2.00 14.83 -28.98
C GLY A 51 -2.19 13.70 -27.97
N ARG A 52 -1.69 13.80 -26.73
CA ARG A 52 -1.83 12.68 -25.76
C ARG A 52 -2.39 13.14 -24.43
N THR A 53 -3.63 12.72 -24.15
CA THR A 53 -4.10 12.59 -22.77
C THR A 53 -3.38 11.38 -22.17
N GLU A 54 -2.46 11.62 -21.25
CA GLU A 54 -1.71 10.55 -20.59
C GLU A 54 -2.61 9.91 -19.53
N PHE A 55 -3.39 8.91 -19.93
CA PHE A 55 -4.18 8.11 -18.99
C PHE A 55 -3.24 7.21 -18.19
N VAL A 56 -3.16 7.43 -16.88
CA VAL A 56 -2.36 6.62 -15.96
C VAL A 56 -3.27 5.70 -15.16
N ASN A 57 -3.08 4.39 -15.29
CA ASN A 57 -3.78 3.41 -14.47
C ASN A 57 -3.10 3.32 -13.10
N ALA A 58 -3.82 3.59 -12.01
CA ALA A 58 -3.29 3.58 -10.64
C ALA A 58 -2.91 2.19 -10.12
N GLY A 59 -3.09 1.12 -10.90
CA GLY A 59 -2.81 -0.24 -10.50
C GLY A 59 -3.78 -0.77 -9.44
N GLN A 60 -3.78 -2.08 -9.24
CA GLN A 60 -4.48 -2.73 -8.13
C GLN A 60 -3.42 -3.39 -7.24
N MET A 61 -3.54 -3.23 -5.93
CA MET A 61 -2.66 -3.91 -5.00
C MET A 61 -3.02 -5.40 -4.98
N SER A 62 -2.08 -6.28 -5.35
CA SER A 62 -2.31 -7.72 -5.26
C SER A 62 -2.44 -8.14 -3.80
N ASN A 63 -3.55 -8.81 -3.46
CA ASN A 63 -3.78 -9.34 -2.13
C ASN A 63 -3.07 -10.70 -1.97
N ASP A 64 -1.75 -10.69 -1.95
CA ASP A 64 -0.94 -11.91 -1.80
C ASP A 64 -0.78 -12.28 -0.32
N GLY A 65 -1.90 -12.52 0.35
CA GLY A 65 -1.95 -13.15 1.67
C GLY A 65 -1.89 -14.67 1.51
N SER A 66 -0.70 -15.25 1.36
CA SER A 66 -0.52 -16.71 1.26
C SER A 66 -0.82 -17.39 2.60
N SER A 67 -2.07 -17.82 2.78
CA SER A 67 -2.50 -18.71 3.88
C SER A 67 -1.63 -19.98 4.01
N ARG A 68 -1.00 -20.41 2.90
CA ARG A 68 -0.17 -21.61 2.83
C ARG A 68 1.11 -21.51 3.67
N ASP A 69 1.68 -20.32 3.80
CA ASP A 69 2.92 -20.12 4.57
C ASP A 69 2.66 -20.17 6.08
N GLN A 70 1.50 -19.67 6.52
CA GLN A 70 1.05 -19.75 7.91
C GLN A 70 0.76 -21.20 8.33
N ILE A 71 0.10 -21.98 7.48
CA ILE A 71 -0.18 -23.41 7.73
C ILE A 71 1.11 -24.23 7.80
N ARG A 72 2.07 -23.98 6.90
CA ARG A 72 3.38 -24.64 6.92
C ARG A 72 4.17 -24.35 8.19
N GLY A 73 4.20 -23.09 8.64
CA GLY A 73 4.84 -22.71 9.90
C GLY A 73 4.20 -23.38 11.11
N MET A 74 2.86 -23.46 11.14
CA MET A 74 2.13 -24.09 12.24
C MET A 74 2.37 -25.60 12.32
N LEU A 75 2.38 -26.30 11.17
CA LEU A 75 2.69 -27.73 11.10
C LEU A 75 4.14 -28.02 11.50
N ALA A 76 5.09 -27.17 11.08
CA ALA A 76 6.50 -27.32 11.45
C ALA A 76 6.75 -27.22 12.96
N LEU A 77 5.91 -26.46 13.68
CA LEU A 77 6.00 -26.30 15.14
C LEU A 77 5.24 -27.40 15.90
N LEU A 78 4.09 -27.85 15.40
CA LEU A 78 3.24 -28.84 16.09
C LEU A 78 3.78 -30.27 16.01
N LEU A 79 4.34 -30.68 14.88
CA LEU A 79 4.88 -32.03 14.68
C LEU A 79 5.95 -32.42 15.73
N PRO A 80 7.00 -31.62 16.01
CA PRO A 80 8.00 -32.00 17.01
C PRO A 80 7.43 -32.05 18.44
N ILE A 81 6.44 -31.20 18.77
CA ILE A 81 5.80 -31.20 20.09
C ILE A 81 5.01 -32.50 20.29
N ILE A 82 4.25 -32.94 19.29
CA ILE A 82 3.47 -34.19 19.35
C ILE A 82 4.42 -35.39 19.54
N MET A 83 5.52 -35.44 18.80
CA MET A 83 6.52 -36.51 18.92
C MET A 83 7.19 -36.53 20.29
N LEU A 84 7.54 -35.36 20.84
CA LEU A 84 8.13 -35.24 22.17
C LEU A 84 7.15 -35.68 23.26
N THR A 85 5.87 -35.28 23.16
CA THR A 85 4.84 -35.73 24.11
C THR A 85 4.61 -37.24 24.02
N GLY A 86 4.53 -37.81 22.82
CA GLY A 86 4.36 -39.25 22.64
C GLY A 86 5.51 -40.08 23.22
N LEU A 87 6.74 -39.58 23.14
CA LEU A 87 7.92 -40.22 23.72
C LEU A 87 7.97 -40.12 25.26
N LEU A 88 7.39 -39.07 25.84
CA LEU A 88 7.33 -38.87 27.30
C LEU A 88 6.24 -39.73 27.97
N PHE A 89 5.24 -40.17 27.22
CA PHE A 89 4.14 -41.02 27.70
C PHE A 89 4.30 -42.50 27.34
N LEU A 90 5.44 -42.89 26.75
CA LEU A 90 5.85 -44.27 26.46
C LEU A 90 6.89 -44.75 27.48
#